data_AF-A0A9D2G225-F1
#
_entry.id   AF-A0A9D2G225-F1
#
_cell.length_a   1.000
_cell.length_b   1.000
_cell.length_c   1.000
_cell.angle_alpha   90.00
_cell.angle_beta   90.00
_cell.angle_gamma   90.00
#
_symmetry.space_group_name_H-M   'P 1'
#
loop_
_entity.id
_entity.type
_entity.pdbx_description
1 polymer ?
#
loop_
_entity_poly.entity_id
_entity_poly.type
_entity_poly.pdbx_seq_one_letter_code
_entity_poly.pdbx_strand_id
1 'polypeptide(L)'
;MRRINMYYEDIEYLLFTVKQNKNSIYDVGIDLKEREFRIETTDLYGHIQGTQIDGKLRRSSVKRFLSMLDELEFLSWPQRSQGILPLDLKNATVMYNIDGKMKYTTGNSTKDLAKLHKAIEQLVGTTFGTYKYY
;
A
#
# COMPACT_ATOMS: atom_id res chain seq x y z
N MET A 1 16.66 -25.27 0.33
CA MET A 1 15.58 -24.32 0.00
C MET A 1 16.06 -23.40 -1.10
N ARG A 2 15.42 -23.40 -2.29
CA ARG A 2 15.72 -22.41 -3.34
C ARG A 2 15.26 -21.04 -2.83
N ARG A 3 16.18 -20.09 -2.62
CA ARG A 3 15.82 -18.68 -2.60
C ARG A 3 15.35 -18.36 -4.01
N ILE A 4 14.05 -18.23 -4.20
CA ILE A 4 13.52 -17.56 -5.39
C ILE A 4 13.99 -16.12 -5.23
N ASN A 5 14.83 -15.64 -6.15
CA ASN A 5 15.13 -14.21 -6.25
C ASN A 5 13.81 -13.54 -6.66
N MET A 6 13.04 -13.08 -5.68
CA MET A 6 11.83 -12.30 -5.93
C MET A 6 12.27 -10.87 -6.20
N TYR A 7 11.96 -10.35 -7.38
CA TYR A 7 12.30 -8.98 -7.75
C TYR A 7 11.12 -8.05 -7.45
N TYR A 8 11.40 -6.80 -7.09
CA TYR A 8 10.34 -5.80 -6.86
C TYR A 8 9.52 -5.49 -8.12
N GLU A 9 10.07 -5.76 -9.30
CA GLU A 9 9.37 -5.64 -10.58
C GLU A 9 8.25 -6.69 -10.75
N ASP A 10 8.26 -7.76 -9.94
CA ASP A 10 7.23 -8.82 -9.95
C ASP A 10 5.98 -8.44 -9.12
N ILE A 11 6.02 -7.30 -8.41
CA ILE A 11 4.83 -6.78 -7.70
C ILE A 11 3.87 -6.20 -8.73
N GLU A 12 2.73 -6.86 -8.93
CA GLU A 12 1.73 -6.41 -9.91
C GLU A 12 0.82 -5.31 -9.34
N TYR A 13 0.40 -5.48 -8.08
CA TYR A 13 -0.56 -4.61 -7.42
C TYR A 13 -0.24 -4.44 -5.94
N LEU A 14 -0.51 -3.25 -5.41
CA LEU A 14 -0.41 -2.92 -3.99
C LEU A 14 -1.68 -2.18 -3.55
N LEU A 15 -2.29 -2.62 -2.46
CA LEU A 15 -3.34 -1.92 -1.73
C LEU A 15 -2.78 -1.47 -0.38
N PHE A 16 -2.70 -0.16 -0.19
CA PHE A 16 -2.34 0.46 1.07
C PHE A 16 -3.59 0.98 1.77
N THR A 17 -3.92 0.40 2.91
CA THR A 17 -5.07 0.82 3.71
C THR A 17 -4.58 1.56 4.95
N VAL A 18 -5.08 2.78 5.18
CA VAL A 18 -4.64 3.62 6.31
C VAL A 18 -5.80 4.34 6.99
N LYS A 19 -5.72 4.44 8.31
CA LYS A 19 -6.74 5.10 9.12
C LYS A 19 -6.82 6.60 8.84
N GLN A 20 -8.03 7.09 8.49
CA GLN A 20 -8.35 8.51 8.41
C GLN A 20 -8.94 9.04 9.73
N ASN A 21 -9.88 8.31 10.33
CA ASN A 21 -10.42 8.65 11.65
C ASN A 21 -10.93 7.37 12.32
N LYS A 22 -11.75 7.51 13.38
CA LYS A 22 -12.25 6.34 14.12
C LYS A 22 -13.11 5.39 13.27
N ASN A 23 -13.77 5.91 12.22
CA ASN A 23 -14.81 5.19 11.49
C ASN A 23 -14.52 5.05 9.98
N SER A 24 -13.40 5.62 9.50
CA SER A 24 -13.05 5.62 8.07
C SER A 24 -11.57 5.43 7.83
N ILE A 25 -11.27 4.91 6.65
CA ILE A 25 -9.96 4.55 6.13
C ILE A 25 -9.81 5.11 4.72
N TYR A 26 -8.57 5.28 4.28
CA TYR A 26 -8.23 5.41 2.88
C TYR A 26 -7.75 4.06 2.37
N ASP A 27 -8.28 3.65 1.23
CA ASP A 27 -7.78 2.55 0.42
C ASP A 27 -7.08 3.14 -0.80
N VAL A 28 -5.77 2.89 -0.91
CA VAL A 28 -4.94 3.34 -2.02
C VAL A 28 -4.48 2.14 -2.82
N GLY A 29 -5.17 1.87 -3.92
CA GLY A 29 -4.81 0.85 -4.90
C GLY A 29 -3.78 1.38 -5.89
N ILE A 30 -2.74 0.60 -6.15
CA ILE A 30 -1.65 0.93 -7.06
C ILE A 30 -1.46 -0.28 -7.96
N ASP A 31 -1.88 -0.15 -9.22
CA ASP A 31 -1.59 -1.12 -10.27
C ASP A 31 -0.25 -0.73 -10.92
N LEU A 32 0.80 -1.46 -10.56
CA LEU A 32 2.16 -1.18 -11.05
C LEU A 32 2.34 -1.65 -12.50
N LYS A 33 1.56 -2.65 -12.93
CA LYS A 33 1.56 -3.21 -14.28
C LYS A 33 0.90 -2.25 -15.28
N GLU A 34 -0.32 -1.81 -14.97
CA GLU A 34 -1.09 -0.86 -15.79
C GLU A 34 -0.70 0.60 -15.54
N ARG A 35 0.12 0.84 -14.51
CA ARG A 35 0.59 2.16 -14.07
C ARG A 35 -0.59 3.07 -13.77
N GLU A 36 -1.48 2.59 -12.93
CA GLU A 36 -2.66 3.29 -12.47
C GLU A 36 -2.70 3.33 -10.95
N PHE A 37 -3.40 4.31 -10.42
CA PHE A 37 -3.72 4.33 -9.00
C PHE A 37 -5.18 4.69 -8.81
N ARG A 38 -5.71 4.30 -7.66
CA ARG A 38 -7.01 4.68 -7.15
C ARG A 38 -6.90 5.00 -5.66
N ILE A 39 -7.56 6.06 -5.23
CA ILE A 39 -7.73 6.43 -3.82
C ILE A 39 -9.23 6.49 -3.55
N GLU A 40 -9.67 5.72 -2.57
CA GLU A 40 -11.04 5.70 -2.07
C GLU A 40 -11.05 5.94 -0.56
N THR A 41 -12.09 6.59 -0.05
CA THR A 41 -12.38 6.62 1.38
C THR A 41 -13.50 5.62 1.65
N THR A 42 -13.27 4.67 2.55
CA THR A 42 -14.24 3.64 2.92
C THR A 42 -14.47 3.63 4.43
N ASP A 43 -15.60 3.08 4.87
CA ASP A 43 -15.79 2.72 6.28
C ASP A 43 -15.02 1.43 6.61
N LEU A 44 -15.02 1.02 7.89
CA LEU A 44 -14.34 -0.21 8.33
C LEU A 44 -14.94 -1.51 7.77
N TYR A 45 -16.07 -1.42 7.04
CA TYR A 45 -16.77 -2.52 6.38
C TYR A 45 -16.55 -2.52 4.86
N GLY A 46 -15.82 -1.54 4.31
CA GLY A 46 -15.53 -1.43 2.89
C GLY A 46 -16.58 -0.67 2.07
N HIS A 47 -17.52 0.04 2.71
CA HIS A 47 -18.45 0.90 1.98
C HIS A 47 -17.80 2.23 1.63
N ILE A 48 -17.86 2.63 0.37
CA ILE A 48 -17.32 3.92 -0.12
C ILE A 48 -18.10 5.08 0.52
N GLN A 49 -17.37 6.03 1.11
CA GLN A 49 -17.92 7.20 1.82
C GLN A 49 -17.59 8.55 1.14
N GLY A 50 -16.86 8.55 0.03
CA GLY A 50 -16.36 9.78 -0.60
C GLY A 50 -16.11 9.67 -2.10
N THR A 51 -15.52 10.73 -2.65
CA THR A 51 -15.13 10.79 -4.06
C THR A 51 -13.91 9.93 -4.31
N GLN A 52 -13.98 9.08 -5.33
CA GLN A 52 -12.86 8.30 -5.84
C GLN A 52 -11.91 9.20 -6.65
N ILE A 53 -10.61 9.04 -6.42
CA ILE A 53 -9.55 9.71 -7.20
C ILE A 53 -8.76 8.64 -7.93
N ASP A 54 -8.75 8.69 -9.26
CA ASP A 54 -7.94 7.79 -10.10
C ASP A 54 -6.92 8.58 -10.92
N GLY A 55 -5.87 7.90 -11.35
CA GLY A 55 -4.92 8.51 -12.27
C GLY A 55 -3.89 7.55 -12.84
N LYS A 56 -3.12 8.08 -13.80
CA LYS A 56 -2.03 7.37 -14.47
C LYS A 56 -0.68 7.71 -13.83
N LEU A 57 0.19 6.71 -13.72
CA LEU A 57 1.53 6.82 -13.17
C LEU A 57 2.58 6.92 -14.28
N ARG A 58 3.52 7.86 -14.10
CA ARG A 58 4.68 7.97 -14.99
C ARG A 58 5.61 6.79 -14.76
N ARG A 59 6.15 6.21 -15.84
CA ARG A 59 7.12 5.09 -15.77
C ARG A 59 8.33 5.40 -14.87
N SER A 60 8.83 6.63 -14.92
CA SER A 60 9.96 7.06 -14.07
C SER A 60 9.60 7.24 -12.60
N SER A 61 8.32 7.51 -12.28
CA SER A 61 7.84 7.53 -10.89
C SER A 61 7.69 6.11 -10.35
N VAL A 62 7.13 5.19 -11.15
CA VAL A 62 7.04 3.76 -10.80
C VAL A 62 8.43 3.18 -10.54
N LYS A 63 9.40 3.41 -11.44
CA LYS A 63 10.78 2.94 -11.24
C LYS A 63 11.39 3.44 -9.93
N ARG A 64 11.20 4.72 -9.59
CA ARG A 64 11.67 5.30 -8.32
C ARG A 64 10.97 4.68 -7.11
N PHE A 65 9.67 4.43 -7.22
CA PHE A 65 8.91 3.76 -6.17
C PHE A 65 9.41 2.33 -5.93
N LEU A 66 9.68 1.55 -6.99
CA LEU A 66 10.25 0.21 -6.85
C LEU A 66 11.63 0.22 -6.19
N SER A 67 12.50 1.17 -6.54
CA SER A 67 13.79 1.35 -5.85
C SER A 67 13.61 1.69 -4.37
N MET A 68 12.62 2.52 -4.02
CA MET A 68 12.29 2.81 -2.62
C MET A 68 11.79 1.57 -1.87
N LEU A 69 11.01 0.69 -2.51
CA LEU A 69 10.59 -0.57 -1.89
C LEU A 69 11.78 -1.49 -1.60
N ASP A 70 12.76 -1.52 -2.50
CA ASP A 70 14.02 -2.25 -2.33
C ASP A 70 14.84 -1.73 -1.15
N GLU A 71 15.03 -0.41 -1.07
CA GLU A 71 15.72 0.24 0.06
C GLU A 71 15.03 0.01 1.41
N LEU A 72 13.70 -0.19 1.41
CA LEU A 72 12.91 -0.52 2.60
C LEU A 72 12.95 -2.01 2.97
N GLU A 73 13.60 -2.83 2.14
CA GLU A 73 13.52 -4.28 2.18
C GLU A 73 12.06 -4.76 2.30
N PHE A 74 11.14 -4.12 1.58
CA PHE A 74 9.69 -4.31 1.78
C PHE A 74 9.25 -5.79 1.67
N LEU A 75 9.89 -6.59 0.80
CA LEU A 75 9.58 -8.02 0.67
C LEU A 75 10.05 -8.87 1.86
N SER A 76 10.93 -8.36 2.73
CA SER A 76 11.38 -9.03 3.95
C SER A 76 10.45 -8.80 5.15
N TRP A 77 9.46 -7.90 5.02
CA TRP A 77 8.59 -7.53 6.13
C TRP A 77 7.74 -8.71 6.62
N PRO A 78 7.38 -8.76 7.92
CA PRO A 78 6.59 -9.85 8.48
C PRO A 78 5.25 -10.01 7.78
N GLN A 79 4.98 -11.22 7.29
CA GLN A 79 3.73 -11.59 6.65
C GLN A 79 2.71 -12.07 7.69
N ARG A 80 1.43 -11.75 7.48
CA ARG A 80 0.32 -12.12 8.36
C ARG A 80 -0.79 -12.78 7.56
N SER A 81 -1.68 -13.48 8.25
CA SER A 81 -2.97 -13.88 7.68
C SER A 81 -3.80 -12.63 7.39
N GLN A 82 -4.52 -12.63 6.26
CA GLN A 82 -5.41 -11.53 5.87
C GLN A 82 -6.38 -11.19 7.00
N GLY A 83 -6.58 -9.89 7.27
CA GLY A 83 -7.61 -9.43 8.20
C GLY A 83 -9.00 -9.73 7.65
N ILE A 84 -9.89 -10.23 8.50
CA ILE A 84 -11.33 -10.37 8.19
C ILE A 84 -12.01 -9.03 8.54
N LEU A 85 -13.01 -8.63 7.78
CA LEU A 85 -13.82 -7.44 8.11
C LEU A 85 -14.61 -7.63 9.42
N PRO A 86 -14.83 -6.57 10.23
CA PRO A 86 -14.31 -5.21 10.06
C PRO A 86 -12.81 -5.14 10.33
N LEU A 87 -12.09 -4.28 9.60
CA LEU A 87 -10.64 -4.16 9.75
C LEU A 87 -10.27 -3.58 11.13
N ASP A 88 -9.63 -4.39 11.99
CA ASP A 88 -8.97 -3.90 13.20
C ASP A 88 -7.60 -3.27 12.87
N LEU A 89 -7.67 -2.09 12.27
CA LEU A 89 -6.49 -1.31 11.87
C LEU A 89 -5.97 -0.49 13.05
N LYS A 90 -4.82 -0.90 13.59
CA LYS A 90 -4.05 -0.06 14.53
C LYS A 90 -3.64 1.25 13.87
N ASN A 91 -2.98 1.18 12.71
CA ASN A 91 -2.58 2.37 11.94
C ASN A 91 -2.76 2.18 10.42
N ALA A 92 -2.05 1.21 9.80
CA ALA A 92 -2.14 0.91 8.36
C ALA A 92 -1.77 -0.55 8.07
N THR A 93 -2.17 -1.02 6.89
CA THR A 93 -1.83 -2.34 6.35
C THR A 93 -1.49 -2.23 4.88
N VAL A 94 -0.76 -3.24 4.40
CA VAL A 94 -0.43 -3.39 2.98
C VAL A 94 -0.83 -4.78 2.53
N MET A 95 -1.63 -4.85 1.48
CA MET A 95 -1.84 -6.06 0.68
C MET A 95 -1.11 -5.89 -0.65
N TYR A 96 -0.46 -6.92 -1.13
CA TYR A 96 0.20 -6.85 -2.44
C TYR A 96 0.15 -8.20 -3.14
N ASN A 97 0.13 -8.18 -4.47
CA ASN A 97 0.22 -9.35 -5.32
C ASN A 97 1.64 -9.47 -5.88
N ILE A 98 2.22 -10.65 -5.74
CA ILE A 98 3.48 -11.02 -6.41
C ILE A 98 3.31 -12.44 -6.97
N ASP A 99 3.57 -12.63 -8.26
CA ASP A 99 3.38 -13.90 -8.97
C ASP A 99 2.00 -14.55 -8.75
N GLY A 100 0.93 -13.75 -8.75
CA GLY A 100 -0.44 -14.23 -8.52
C GLY A 100 -0.72 -14.63 -7.06
N LYS A 101 0.22 -14.41 -6.13
CA LYS A 101 0.06 -14.71 -4.71
C LYS A 101 -0.17 -13.43 -3.92
N MET A 102 -1.32 -13.38 -3.24
CA MET A 102 -1.63 -12.31 -2.31
C MET A 102 -0.78 -12.45 -1.03
N LYS A 103 -0.21 -11.32 -0.63
CA LYS A 103 0.59 -11.14 0.58
C LYS A 103 -0.01 -10.01 1.40
N TYR A 104 0.18 -10.09 2.72
CA TYR A 104 -0.39 -9.13 3.65
C TYR A 104 0.58 -8.87 4.79
N THR A 105 0.81 -7.59 5.08
CA THR A 105 1.69 -7.13 6.15
C THR A 105 1.14 -5.89 6.85
N THR A 106 1.47 -5.74 8.11
CA THR A 106 1.19 -4.55 8.93
C THR A 106 2.45 -3.68 9.09
N GLY A 107 3.46 -3.87 8.24
CA GLY A 107 4.75 -3.17 8.35
C GLY A 107 5.78 -3.88 9.21
N ASN A 108 7.05 -3.55 8.98
CA ASN A 108 8.18 -3.94 9.83
C ASN A 108 8.26 -3.08 11.11
N SER A 109 8.09 -1.77 10.94
CA SER A 109 8.06 -0.78 12.01
C SER A 109 7.15 0.39 11.64
N THR A 110 6.74 1.20 12.63
CA THR A 110 5.99 2.44 12.36
C THR A 110 6.76 3.40 11.46
N LYS A 111 8.10 3.45 11.60
CA LYS A 111 8.98 4.31 10.79
C LYS A 111 9.00 3.85 9.33
N ASP A 112 9.08 2.55 9.09
CA ASP A 112 9.10 2.02 7.73
C ASP A 112 7.74 2.17 7.04
N LEU A 113 6.64 1.99 7.78
CA LEU A 113 5.30 2.34 7.28
C LEU A 113 5.17 3.82 6.93
N ALA A 114 5.72 4.71 7.75
CA ALA A 114 5.70 6.15 7.45
C ALA A 114 6.46 6.46 6.15
N LYS A 115 7.63 5.84 5.94
CA LYS A 115 8.39 5.98 4.68
C LYS A 115 7.61 5.45 3.49
N LEU A 116 7.00 4.26 3.60
CA LEU A 116 6.15 3.69 2.55
C LEU A 116 4.98 4.63 2.23
N HIS A 117 4.32 5.16 3.26
CA HIS A 117 3.23 6.11 3.11
C HIS A 117 3.67 7.35 2.31
N LYS A 118 4.79 8.00 2.69
CA LYS A 118 5.29 9.16 1.92
C LYS A 118 5.68 8.78 0.49
N ALA A 119 6.25 7.59 0.29
CA ALA A 119 6.61 7.12 -1.05
C ALA A 119 5.37 6.94 -1.94
N ILE A 120 4.27 6.44 -1.38
CA ILE A 120 2.99 6.33 -2.09
C ILE A 120 2.41 7.72 -2.38
N GLU A 121 2.37 8.64 -1.40
CA GLU A 121 1.92 10.02 -1.62
C GLU A 121 2.71 10.72 -2.73
N GLN A 122 4.03 10.52 -2.78
CA GLN A 122 4.89 11.04 -3.85
C GLN A 122 4.60 10.38 -5.21
N LEU A 123 4.28 9.09 -5.22
CA LEU A 123 3.93 8.35 -6.43
C LEU A 123 2.61 8.84 -7.03
N VAL A 124 1.58 8.99 -6.20
CA VAL A 124 0.21 9.37 -6.62
C VAL A 124 -0.02 10.88 -6.66
N GLY A 125 0.91 11.67 -6.11
CA GLY A 125 0.84 13.13 -6.09
C GLY A 125 -0.24 13.72 -5.18
N THR A 126 -0.75 12.92 -4.22
CA THR A 126 -1.85 13.28 -3.32
C THR A 126 -1.52 12.85 -1.90
N THR A 127 -1.78 13.70 -0.92
CA THR A 127 -1.67 13.38 0.51
C THR A 127 -2.95 12.74 1.03
N PHE A 128 -2.84 11.71 1.87
CA PHE A 128 -4.00 11.00 2.43
C PHE A 128 -3.71 10.48 3.85
N GLY A 129 -4.73 9.95 4.53
CA GLY A 129 -4.59 9.38 5.88
C GLY A 129 -4.43 10.42 7.00
N THR A 130 -4.04 9.93 8.19
CA THR A 130 -3.78 10.78 9.37
C THR A 130 -2.30 11.11 9.54
N TYR A 131 -2.04 12.25 10.18
CA TYR A 131 -0.70 12.73 10.55
C TYR A 131 0.11 11.80 11.48
N LYS A 132 -0.41 10.63 11.90
CA LYS A 132 0.35 9.67 12.73
C LYS A 132 1.59 9.08 12.04
N TYR A 133 1.78 9.38 10.75
CA TYR A 133 2.93 9.00 9.94
C TYR A 133 3.86 10.18 9.58
N TYR A 134 3.62 11.36 10.17
CA TYR A 134 4.40 12.58 9.99
C TYR A 134 5.17 12.93 11.25
#